data_AF-A0A961Q4J9-F1
#
_entry.id   AF-A0A961Q4J9-F1
#
_cell.length_a   1.000
_cell.length_b   1.000
_cell.length_c   1.000
_cell.angle_alpha   90.00
_cell.angle_beta   90.00
_cell.angle_gamma   90.00
#
_symmetry.space_group_name_H-M   'P 1'
#
loop_
_entity.id
_entity.type
_entity.pdbx_description
1 polymer ?
#
loop_
_entity_poly.entity_id
_entity_poly.type
_entity_poly.pdbx_seq_one_letter_code
_entity_poly.pdbx_strand_id
1 'polypeptide(L)'
;RAAFAPFGDVLDTEGAPDKIINQGMCGRYHDRARIDVGPDGRTGVSLFDAQPRSLPYRLDLVERHPEGSQCFVPMSHQPFLVIVAPDEGGTPGTPLAFLTVPGQAINFHRGTWHGVLTPLYAPGL
;
A
#
# COMPACT_ATOMS: atom_id res chain seq x y z
N ARG A 1 10.28 -0.59 -5.58
CA ARG A 1 10.03 0.87 -5.59
C ARG A 1 9.80 1.41 -7.01
N ALA A 2 10.79 1.45 -7.91
CA ALA A 2 10.64 2.07 -9.24
C ALA A 2 9.44 1.55 -10.06
N ALA A 3 9.21 0.23 -10.06
CA ALA A 3 8.08 -0.38 -10.77
C ALA A 3 6.69 -0.03 -10.17
N PHE A 4 6.63 0.39 -8.90
CA PHE A 4 5.38 0.74 -8.22
C PHE A 4 5.09 2.25 -8.24
N ALA A 5 6.09 3.07 -8.56
CA ALA A 5 6.01 4.54 -8.50
C ALA A 5 4.82 5.18 -9.28
N PRO A 6 4.34 4.62 -10.40
CA PRO A 6 3.15 5.17 -11.08
C PRO A 6 1.84 5.01 -10.30
N PHE A 7 1.80 4.09 -9.33
CA PHE A 7 0.59 3.68 -8.62
C PHE A 7 0.56 4.18 -7.18
N GLY A 8 1.72 4.56 -6.64
CA GLY A 8 1.83 4.76 -5.21
C GLY A 8 3.24 4.88 -4.68
N ASP A 9 3.29 4.86 -3.35
CA ASP A 9 4.51 4.87 -2.56
C ASP A 9 4.72 3.50 -1.93
N VAL A 10 5.99 3.08 -1.83
CA VAL A 10 6.39 1.93 -1.01
C VAL A 10 7.10 2.48 0.22
N LEU A 11 6.58 2.15 1.40
CA LEU A 11 7.15 2.55 2.68
C LEU A 11 7.95 1.38 3.26
N ASP A 12 9.21 1.63 3.56
CA ASP A 12 10.08 0.72 4.29
C ASP A 12 11.22 1.51 4.95
N THR A 13 12.10 0.78 5.64
CA THR A 13 13.29 1.31 6.32
C THR A 13 14.61 0.94 5.63
N GLU A 14 14.57 0.58 4.35
CA GLU A 14 15.76 0.30 3.56
C GLU A 14 16.61 1.56 3.38
N GLY A 15 17.91 1.41 3.58
CA GLY A 15 18.89 2.49 3.48
C GLY A 15 19.06 3.29 4.78
N ALA A 16 19.79 4.40 4.67
CA ALA A 16 20.04 5.29 5.81
C ALA A 16 18.76 6.06 6.20
N PRO A 17 18.50 6.27 7.50
CA PRO A 17 17.40 7.10 7.95
C PRO A 17 17.63 8.56 7.54
N ASP A 18 16.56 9.30 7.28
CA ASP A 18 16.63 10.71 6.88
C ASP A 18 17.06 11.61 8.06
N LYS A 19 16.70 11.20 9.29
CA LYS A 19 17.04 11.91 10.53
C LYS A 19 17.35 10.90 11.63
N ILE A 20 18.31 11.21 12.47
CA ILE A 20 18.52 10.53 13.76
C ILE A 20 17.86 11.37 14.85
N ILE A 21 16.97 10.77 15.63
CA ILE A 21 16.22 11.43 16.70
C ILE A 21 16.39 10.66 18.02
N ASN A 22 15.76 11.14 19.11
CA ASN A 22 15.78 10.52 20.44
C ASN A 22 17.21 10.26 20.95
N GLN A 23 18.07 11.28 20.92
CA GLN A 23 19.46 11.21 21.39
C GLN A 23 20.29 10.09 20.73
N GLY A 24 20.06 9.82 19.44
CA GLY A 24 20.81 8.79 18.71
C GLY A 24 20.11 7.45 18.61
N MET A 25 18.97 7.26 19.29
CA MET A 25 18.35 5.93 19.47
C MET A 25 17.27 5.59 18.44
N CYS A 26 16.94 6.49 17.51
CA CYS A 26 15.88 6.25 16.53
C CYS A 26 16.21 6.84 15.16
N GLY A 27 16.24 5.99 14.14
CA GLY A 27 16.27 6.39 12.74
C GLY A 27 14.87 6.72 12.25
N ARG A 28 14.63 7.98 11.89
CA ARG A 28 13.38 8.45 11.31
C ARG A 28 13.47 8.40 9.79
N TYR A 29 12.67 7.51 9.20
CA TYR A 29 12.42 7.42 7.76
C TYR A 29 11.25 8.34 7.44
N HIS A 30 11.56 9.57 7.04
CA HIS A 30 10.63 10.69 7.00
C HIS A 30 9.75 10.64 5.76
N ASP A 31 8.44 10.87 5.95
CA ASP A 31 7.49 11.21 4.89
C ASP A 31 7.47 10.20 3.72
N ARG A 32 7.44 8.91 4.03
CA ARG A 32 7.51 7.83 3.04
C ARG A 32 6.24 7.65 2.20
N ALA A 33 5.15 8.32 2.54
CA ALA A 33 3.91 8.28 1.79
C ALA A 33 3.24 9.65 1.74
N ARG A 34 2.75 10.01 0.56
CA ARG A 34 1.93 11.20 0.38
C ARG A 34 0.45 10.86 0.60
N ILE A 35 -0.06 11.20 1.78
CA ILE A 35 -1.48 11.05 2.10
C ILE A 35 -2.26 12.21 1.45
N ASP A 36 -3.09 11.87 0.45
CA ASP A 36 -4.02 12.79 -0.23
C ASP A 36 -5.44 12.44 0.20
N VAL A 37 -6.16 13.37 0.82
CA VAL A 37 -7.56 13.18 1.23
C VAL A 37 -8.50 14.14 0.49
N GLY A 38 -8.04 14.76 -0.59
CA GLY A 38 -8.81 15.82 -1.25
C GLY A 38 -8.95 17.08 -0.40
N PRO A 39 -9.73 18.08 -0.87
CA PRO A 39 -9.84 19.39 -0.22
C PRO A 39 -10.61 19.35 1.09
N ASP A 40 -11.68 18.55 1.16
CA ASP A 40 -12.61 18.50 2.30
C ASP A 40 -12.50 17.20 3.11
N GLY A 41 -11.57 16.31 2.74
CA GLY A 41 -11.44 15.03 3.38
C GLY A 41 -10.71 15.10 4.72
N ARG A 42 -10.98 14.10 5.54
CA ARG A 42 -10.33 13.89 6.83
C ARG A 42 -9.57 12.57 6.79
N THR A 43 -8.34 12.58 7.27
CA THR A 43 -7.57 11.34 7.47
C THR A 43 -8.23 10.46 8.53
N GLY A 44 -8.57 9.24 8.13
CA GLY A 44 -9.02 8.17 9.03
C GLY A 44 -7.89 7.18 9.32
N VAL A 45 -7.97 6.53 10.48
CA VAL A 45 -7.16 5.35 10.80
C VAL A 45 -8.13 4.24 11.15
N SER A 46 -7.95 3.08 10.55
CA SER A 46 -8.86 1.94 10.68
C SER A 46 -8.04 0.65 10.73
N LEU A 47 -8.63 -0.38 11.33
CA LEU A 47 -8.04 -1.72 11.39
C LEU A 47 -8.82 -2.62 10.45
N PHE A 48 -8.09 -3.45 9.73
CA PHE A 48 -8.65 -4.45 8.82
C PHE A 48 -8.23 -5.82 9.32
N ASP A 49 -9.19 -6.73 9.46
CA ASP A 49 -8.96 -8.15 9.75
C ASP A 49 -9.49 -8.94 8.56
N ALA A 50 -8.60 -9.22 7.61
CA ALA A 50 -8.97 -9.84 6.34
C ALA A 50 -8.68 -11.34 6.35
N GLN A 51 -9.52 -12.11 5.66
CA GLN A 51 -9.24 -13.52 5.42
C GLN A 51 -8.08 -13.67 4.42
N PRO A 52 -7.04 -14.48 4.73
CA PRO A 52 -5.97 -14.77 3.80
C PRO A 52 -6.48 -15.41 2.50
N ARG A 53 -5.87 -15.03 1.38
CA ARG A 53 -6.09 -15.66 0.07
C ARG A 53 -5.05 -16.75 -0.19
N SER A 54 -5.40 -17.70 -1.04
CA SER A 54 -4.51 -18.79 -1.47
C SER A 54 -4.14 -18.62 -2.94
N LEU A 55 -2.94 -19.08 -3.31
CA LEU A 55 -2.52 -19.19 -4.70
C LEU A 55 -2.87 -20.59 -5.26
N PRO A 56 -3.32 -20.71 -6.53
CA PRO A 56 -3.53 -19.63 -7.49
C PRO A 56 -4.72 -18.73 -7.09
N TYR A 57 -4.50 -17.41 -7.14
CA TYR A 57 -5.50 -16.42 -6.79
C TYR A 57 -6.21 -15.93 -8.05
N ARG A 58 -7.54 -16.00 -8.04
CA ARG A 58 -8.39 -15.42 -9.08
C ARG A 58 -8.74 -13.99 -8.70
N LEU A 59 -8.31 -13.03 -9.52
CA LEU A 59 -8.65 -11.62 -9.35
C LEU A 59 -10.00 -11.33 -10.03
N ASP A 60 -11.06 -11.18 -9.23
CA ASP A 60 -12.41 -10.90 -9.73
C ASP A 60 -12.87 -9.45 -9.47
N LEU A 61 -12.11 -8.67 -8.70
CA LEU A 61 -12.45 -7.31 -8.32
C LEU A 61 -11.21 -6.42 -8.27
N VAL A 62 -11.32 -5.26 -8.94
CA VAL A 62 -10.46 -4.09 -8.73
C VAL A 62 -11.33 -2.89 -8.45
N GLU A 63 -10.83 -1.98 -7.64
CA GLU A 63 -11.49 -0.76 -7.21
C GLU A 63 -10.52 0.42 -7.29
N ARG A 64 -11.03 1.63 -7.06
CA ARG A 64 -10.22 2.84 -6.91
C ARG A 64 -10.92 3.83 -5.98
N HIS A 65 -10.14 4.76 -5.45
CA HIS A 65 -10.64 5.86 -4.62
C HIS A 65 -10.38 7.21 -5.32
N PRO A 66 -11.37 7.80 -6.02
CA PRO A 66 -11.18 9.07 -6.73
C PRO A 66 -10.92 10.27 -5.81
N GLU A 67 -11.32 10.18 -4.54
CA GLU A 67 -11.30 11.31 -3.60
C GLU A 67 -10.10 11.30 -2.66
N GLY A 68 -9.36 10.21 -2.55
CA GLY A 68 -8.17 10.13 -1.71
C GLY A 68 -7.26 8.94 -1.99
N SER A 69 -6.06 8.99 -1.43
CA SER A 69 -5.11 7.89 -1.33
C SER A 69 -5.55 6.86 -0.28
N GLN A 70 -5.02 5.65 -0.37
CA GLN A 70 -5.22 4.61 0.65
C GLN A 70 -3.90 3.96 1.02
N CYS A 71 -3.57 3.97 2.31
CA CYS A 71 -2.34 3.42 2.84
C CYS A 71 -2.62 2.16 3.65
N PHE A 72 -1.90 1.07 3.33
CA PHE A 72 -1.91 -0.18 4.07
C PHE A 72 -0.55 -0.39 4.74
N VAL A 73 -0.57 -0.43 6.07
CA VAL A 73 0.58 -0.79 6.90
C VAL A 73 0.24 -2.10 7.58
N PRO A 74 0.96 -3.21 7.30
CA PRO A 74 0.64 -4.48 7.93
C PRO A 74 0.97 -4.41 9.42
N MET A 75 0.07 -4.94 10.26
CA MET A 75 0.32 -5.11 11.69
C MET A 75 1.06 -6.42 12.01
N SER A 76 1.31 -7.24 10.99
CA SER A 76 2.17 -8.41 11.03
C SER A 76 3.41 -8.24 10.12
N HIS A 77 4.44 -9.06 10.31
CA HIS A 77 5.59 -9.12 9.40
C HIS A 77 5.34 -9.99 8.16
N GLN A 78 4.09 -10.38 7.89
CA GLN A 78 3.77 -11.23 6.75
C GLN A 78 3.79 -10.40 5.46
N PRO A 79 4.36 -10.94 4.36
CA PRO A 79 4.22 -10.32 3.06
C PRO A 79 2.78 -10.49 2.56
N PHE A 80 2.32 -9.55 1.74
CA PHE A 80 0.99 -9.55 1.16
C PHE A 80 1.04 -9.20 -0.33
N LEU A 81 0.02 -9.64 -1.06
CA LEU A 81 -0.07 -9.41 -2.49
C LEU A 81 -0.68 -8.01 -2.73
N VAL A 82 -0.01 -7.21 -3.53
CA VAL A 82 -0.45 -5.88 -3.97
C VAL A 82 -0.73 -5.96 -5.45
N ILE A 83 -1.95 -5.63 -5.84
CA ILE A 83 -2.39 -5.66 -7.23
C ILE A 83 -2.80 -4.25 -7.62
N VAL A 84 -2.31 -3.78 -8.76
CA VAL A 84 -2.63 -2.46 -9.34
C VAL A 84 -2.90 -2.59 -10.82
N ALA A 85 -3.61 -1.62 -11.39
CA ALA A 85 -3.79 -1.52 -12.83
C ALA A 85 -3.60 -0.06 -13.28
N PRO A 86 -3.06 0.17 -14.48
CA PRO A 86 -3.07 1.51 -15.07
C PRO A 86 -4.52 1.95 -15.33
N ASP A 87 -4.77 3.26 -15.32
CA ASP A 87 -6.03 3.79 -15.80
C ASP A 87 -5.99 3.93 -17.33
N GLU A 88 -6.92 3.28 -18.00
CA GLU A 88 -7.16 3.35 -19.44
C GLU A 88 -8.48 4.08 -19.68
N GLY A 89 -8.46 5.41 -19.52
CA GLY A 89 -9.62 6.26 -19.80
C GLY A 89 -10.78 6.05 -18.84
N GLY A 90 -10.48 5.88 -17.55
CA GLY A 90 -11.49 5.63 -16.52
C GLY A 90 -11.85 4.16 -16.31
N THR A 91 -11.13 3.23 -16.96
CA THR A 91 -11.25 1.78 -16.76
C THR A 91 -9.91 1.17 -16.38
N PRO A 92 -9.87 0.05 -15.63
CA PRO A 92 -8.61 -0.60 -15.29
C PRO A 92 -8.01 -1.31 -16.51
N GLY A 93 -6.75 -1.03 -16.82
CA GLY A 93 -5.97 -1.77 -17.81
C GLY A 93 -5.48 -3.12 -17.28
N THR A 94 -4.40 -3.65 -17.87
CA THR A 94 -3.85 -4.96 -17.47
C THR A 94 -3.29 -4.93 -16.04
N PRO A 95 -3.77 -5.81 -15.12
CA PRO A 95 -3.27 -5.84 -13.75
C PRO A 95 -1.80 -6.25 -13.66
N LEU A 96 -1.09 -5.59 -12.73
CA LEU A 96 0.26 -5.93 -12.29
C LEU A 96 0.18 -6.40 -10.83
N ALA A 97 0.92 -7.44 -10.50
CA ALA A 97 0.99 -7.97 -9.15
C ALA A 97 2.41 -7.85 -8.57
N PHE A 98 2.48 -7.40 -7.33
CA PHE A 98 3.70 -7.26 -6.54
C PHE A 98 3.52 -8.03 -5.23
N LEU A 99 4.58 -8.70 -4.78
CA LEU A 99 4.64 -9.25 -3.44
C LEU A 99 5.50 -8.31 -2.59
N THR A 100 4.97 -7.81 -1.47
CA THR A 100 5.76 -7.03 -0.53
C THR A 100 6.83 -7.92 0.12
N VAL A 101 7.95 -7.34 0.55
CA VAL A 101 8.81 -8.02 1.52
C VAL A 101 8.26 -7.80 2.94
N PRO A 102 8.62 -8.65 3.93
CA PRO A 102 8.24 -8.43 5.32
C PRO A 102 8.49 -7.00 5.82
N GLY A 103 7.46 -6.39 6.42
CA GLY A 103 7.53 -5.03 6.97
C GLY A 103 7.39 -3.89 5.96
N GLN A 104 7.20 -4.18 4.67
CA GLN A 104 6.82 -3.15 3.70
C GLN A 104 5.35 -2.77 3.83
N ALA A 105 5.09 -1.47 3.73
CA ALA A 105 3.77 -0.90 3.59
C ALA A 105 3.64 -0.21 2.22
N ILE A 106 2.41 0.08 1.81
CA ILE A 106 2.14 0.76 0.53
C ILE A 106 1.10 1.85 0.71
N ASN A 107 1.20 2.89 -0.11
CA ASN A 107 0.18 3.92 -0.26
C ASN A 107 -0.22 4.00 -1.72
N PHE A 108 -1.46 3.66 -2.06
CA PHE A 108 -2.00 3.91 -3.39
C PHE A 108 -2.25 5.41 -3.56
N HIS A 109 -1.79 5.98 -4.66
CA HIS A 109 -2.14 7.36 -4.99
C HIS A 109 -3.63 7.47 -5.32
N ARG A 110 -4.20 8.66 -5.09
CA ARG A 110 -5.61 8.95 -5.39
C ARG A 110 -5.96 8.57 -6.83
N GLY A 111 -7.05 7.82 -6.99
CA GLY A 111 -7.57 7.37 -8.28
C GLY A 111 -6.90 6.13 -8.88
N THR A 112 -5.86 5.58 -8.25
CA THR A 112 -5.20 4.35 -8.70
C THR A 112 -6.17 3.17 -8.66
N TRP A 113 -6.22 2.38 -9.73
CA TRP A 113 -6.90 1.08 -9.71
C TRP A 113 -6.08 0.06 -8.95
N HIS A 114 -6.69 -0.62 -7.98
CA HIS A 114 -6.04 -1.65 -7.19
C HIS A 114 -6.99 -2.80 -6.86
N GLY A 115 -6.41 -3.96 -6.54
CA GLY A 115 -7.18 -5.05 -5.92
C GLY A 115 -7.55 -4.70 -4.48
N VAL A 116 -8.45 -5.50 -3.90
CA VAL A 116 -8.73 -5.43 -2.46
C VAL A 116 -7.52 -5.86 -1.63
N LEU A 117 -7.53 -5.56 -0.32
CA LEU A 117 -6.53 -6.07 0.62
C LEU A 117 -6.39 -7.61 0.49
N THR A 118 -5.18 -8.07 0.15
CA THR A 118 -4.91 -9.47 -0.24
C THR A 118 -3.76 -10.08 0.59
N PRO A 119 -3.97 -10.36 1.89
CA PRO A 119 -2.98 -11.09 2.69
C PRO A 119 -2.89 -12.54 2.21
N LEU A 120 -1.70 -13.13 2.28
CA LEU A 120 -1.48 -14.54 1.93
C LEU A 120 -1.32 -15.44 3.17
N TYR A 121 -1.19 -14.84 4.35
CA TYR A 121 -0.91 -15.53 5.61
C TYR A 121 -1.78 -14.96 6.72
N ALA A 122 -2.06 -15.79 7.72
CA ALA A 122 -2.68 -15.35 8.96
C ALA A 122 -1.62 -14.83 9.95
N PRO A 123 -1.95 -13.82 10.79
CA PRO A 123 -3.20 -13.05 10.76
C PRO A 123 -3.23 -12.09 9.55
N GLY A 124 -4.42 -11.82 8.99
CA GLY A 124 -4.59 -10.87 7.89
C GLY A 124 -4.68 -9.42 8.35
N LEU A 125 -3.75 -9.06 9.25
CA LEU A 125 -3.62 -7.76 9.93
C LEU A 125 -2.40 -6.99 9.38
#